data_AF-C3L403-F1
#
_entry.id   AF-C3L403-F1
#
_cell.length_a   1.000
_cell.length_b   1.000
_cell.length_c   1.000
_cell.angle_alpha   90.00
_cell.angle_beta   90.00
_cell.angle_gamma   90.00
#
_symmetry.space_group_name_H-M   'P 1'
#
loop_
_entity.id
_entity.type
_entity.pdbx_description
1 polymer ?
#
loop_
_entity_poly.entity_id
_entity_poly.type
_entity_poly.pdbx_seq_one_letter_code
_entity_poly.pdbx_strand_id
1 'polypeptide(L)'
;MLLYHLVLPAKYRRVVFDKEVDEALKEICIKIEERYQIKFLEIGTDKDHVHMLVQSVPTYSITKLVTLIKSLTAREIFKLCRQVKKQLWGGEFWSDGYFATTVGKHGDEKMIARYVQNQGNTYEMLYESRQLRLF
;
A
#
# COMPACT_ATOMS: atom_id res chain seq x y z
N MET A 1 -4.87 -17.98 -5.63
CA MET A 1 -4.60 -16.72 -4.90
C MET A 1 -3.18 -16.30 -5.18
N LEU A 2 -2.93 -15.00 -5.36
CA LEU A 2 -1.60 -14.46 -5.65
C LEU A 2 -1.22 -13.47 -4.55
N LEU A 3 0.04 -13.52 -4.12
CA LEU A 3 0.63 -12.55 -3.20
C LEU A 3 1.56 -11.64 -3.99
N TYR A 4 1.44 -10.35 -3.74
CA TYR A 4 2.27 -9.32 -4.34
C TYR A 4 2.91 -8.46 -3.25
N HIS A 5 4.20 -8.20 -3.40
CA HIS A 5 4.83 -7.07 -2.73
C HIS A 5 4.80 -5.88 -3.67
N LEU A 6 4.13 -4.82 -3.24
CA LEU A 6 3.99 -3.57 -3.97
C LEU A 6 4.81 -2.49 -3.27
N VAL A 7 5.47 -1.65 -4.05
CA VAL A 7 6.08 -0.41 -3.55
C VAL A 7 5.53 0.76 -4.34
N LEU A 8 4.88 1.68 -3.63
CA LEU A 8 4.17 2.83 -4.18
C LEU A 8 4.85 4.12 -3.70
N PRO A 9 5.62 4.82 -4.55
CA PRO A 9 6.23 6.10 -4.20
C PRO A 9 5.23 7.25 -4.24
N ALA A 10 5.27 8.14 -3.25
CA ALA A 10 4.59 9.43 -3.33
C ALA A 10 5.10 10.24 -4.52
N LYS A 11 4.26 11.14 -5.05
CA LYS A 11 4.64 12.00 -6.18
C LYS A 11 5.86 12.84 -5.80
N TYR A 12 6.83 12.91 -6.70
CA TYR A 12 8.10 13.61 -6.51
C TYR A 12 8.95 13.12 -5.34
N ARG A 13 8.68 11.91 -4.81
CA ARG A 13 9.38 11.39 -3.61
C ARG A 13 9.31 12.36 -2.42
N ARG A 14 8.23 13.15 -2.33
CA ARG A 14 8.03 14.08 -1.21
C ARG A 14 7.67 13.31 0.05
N VAL A 15 8.23 13.74 1.18
CA VAL A 15 7.89 13.24 2.50
C VAL A 15 6.54 13.83 2.92
N VAL A 16 5.47 13.18 2.47
CA VAL A 16 4.07 13.59 2.74
C VAL A 16 3.40 12.68 3.77
N PHE A 17 4.07 11.59 4.16
CA PHE A 17 3.59 10.65 5.16
C PHE A 17 3.88 11.23 6.54
N ASP A 18 2.79 11.52 7.25
CA ASP A 18 2.78 11.90 8.67
C ASP A 18 1.77 10.98 9.37
N LYS A 19 1.69 11.09 10.71
CA LYS A 19 0.80 10.24 11.51
C LYS A 19 -0.66 10.29 11.06
N GLU A 20 -1.15 11.44 10.58
CA GLU A 20 -2.53 11.58 10.12
C GLU A 20 -2.74 10.90 8.76
N VAL A 21 -1.79 11.07 7.84
CA VAL A 21 -1.82 10.43 6.52
C VAL A 21 -1.68 8.91 6.64
N ASP A 22 -0.84 8.44 7.56
CA ASP A 22 -0.59 7.02 7.78
C ASP A 22 -1.82 6.32 8.36
N GLU A 23 -2.48 6.93 9.34
CA GLU A 23 -3.74 6.41 9.90
C GLU A 23 -4.84 6.39 8.82
N ALA A 24 -4.97 7.47 8.05
CA ALA A 24 -5.94 7.54 6.97
C ALA A 24 -5.68 6.46 5.91
N LEU A 25 -4.42 6.28 5.48
CA LEU A 25 -4.04 5.26 4.50
C LEU A 25 -4.42 3.87 4.97
N LYS A 26 -4.11 3.52 6.22
CA LYS A 26 -4.49 2.25 6.84
C LYS A 26 -6.00 2.03 6.79
N GLU A 27 -6.78 3.00 7.26
CA GLU A 27 -8.25 2.90 7.27
C GLU A 27 -8.85 2.75 5.87
N ILE A 28 -8.32 3.49 4.89
CA ILE A 28 -8.77 3.40 3.50
C ILE A 28 -8.48 2.01 2.93
N CYS A 29 -7.29 1.47 3.17
CA CYS A 29 -6.94 0.11 2.76
C CYS A 29 -7.87 -0.94 3.35
N ILE A 30 -8.20 -0.84 4.64
CA ILE A 30 -9.16 -1.76 5.28
C ILE A 30 -10.55 -1.66 4.61
N LYS A 31 -11.04 -0.45 4.33
CA LYS A 31 -12.30 -0.23 3.60
C LYS A 31 -12.28 -0.76 2.16
N ILE A 32 -11.11 -0.82 1.52
CA ILE A 32 -10.96 -1.45 0.20
C ILE A 32 -11.19 -2.96 0.29
N GLU A 33 -10.73 -3.63 1.35
CA GLU A 33 -10.94 -5.08 1.54
C GLU A 33 -12.42 -5.48 1.69
N GLU A 34 -13.27 -4.56 2.14
CA GLU A 34 -14.70 -4.80 2.30
C GLU A 34 -15.43 -4.85 0.96
N ARG A 35 -14.87 -4.22 -0.07
CA ARG A 35 -15.55 -3.98 -1.36
C ARG A 35 -14.92 -4.74 -2.53
N TYR A 36 -13.69 -5.18 -2.38
CA TYR A 36 -12.90 -5.81 -3.44
C TYR A 36 -12.27 -7.11 -2.98
N GLN A 37 -11.98 -8.00 -3.92
CA GLN A 37 -11.29 -9.27 -3.65
C GLN A 37 -9.77 -9.06 -3.47
N ILE A 38 -9.45 -8.23 -2.48
CA ILE A 38 -8.11 -7.77 -2.10
C ILE A 38 -8.00 -7.90 -0.59
N LYS A 39 -6.84 -8.37 -0.11
CA LYS A 39 -6.50 -8.44 1.32
C LYS A 39 -5.12 -7.85 1.51
N PHE A 40 -5.00 -6.82 2.33
CA PHE A 40 -3.72 -6.30 2.79
C PHE A 40 -3.27 -7.19 3.94
N LEU A 41 -2.07 -7.74 3.81
CA LEU A 41 -1.41 -8.55 4.84
C LEU A 41 -0.40 -7.71 5.61
N GLU A 42 0.20 -6.72 4.96
CA GLU A 42 1.08 -5.75 5.60
C GLU A 42 1.00 -4.42 4.87
N ILE A 43 1.03 -3.33 5.62
CA ILE A 43 1.20 -1.97 5.11
C ILE A 43 2.26 -1.31 5.96
N GLY A 44 3.29 -0.76 5.31
CA GLY A 44 4.27 0.07 5.99
C GLY A 44 4.81 1.18 5.12
N THR A 45 5.28 2.21 5.77
CA THR A 45 5.75 3.45 5.16
C THR A 45 7.26 3.56 5.35
N ASP A 46 7.96 4.05 4.33
CA ASP A 46 9.36 4.48 4.45
C ASP A 46 9.53 5.82 3.74
N LYS A 47 9.62 6.90 4.54
CA LYS A 47 9.83 8.31 4.15
C LYS A 47 8.94 8.84 3.02
N ASP A 48 9.17 8.38 1.80
CA ASP A 48 8.58 8.84 0.55
C ASP A 48 7.81 7.77 -0.23
N HIS A 49 7.71 6.54 0.29
CA HIS A 49 6.99 5.45 -0.36
C HIS A 49 6.33 4.50 0.64
N VAL A 50 5.42 3.69 0.12
CA VAL A 50 4.66 2.70 0.90
C VAL A 50 4.93 1.32 0.35
N HIS A 51 5.28 0.40 1.25
CA HIS A 51 5.31 -1.03 0.99
C HIS A 51 3.97 -1.66 1.37
N MET A 52 3.46 -2.53 0.50
CA MET A 52 2.25 -3.29 0.76
C MET A 52 2.46 -4.76 0.40
N LEU A 53 2.14 -5.66 1.32
CA LEU A 53 1.96 -7.07 1.01
C LEU A 53 0.48 -7.30 0.76
N VAL A 54 0.13 -7.62 -0.49
CA VAL A 54 -1.25 -7.70 -0.95
C VAL A 54 -1.55 -9.08 -1.50
N GLN A 55 -2.62 -9.68 -1.00
CA GLN A 55 -3.24 -10.86 -1.54
C GLN A 55 -4.39 -10.47 -2.49
N SER A 56 -4.45 -11.09 -3.66
CA SER A 56 -5.54 -10.90 -4.63
C SER A 56 -5.90 -12.19 -5.38
N VAL A 57 -7.01 -12.11 -6.13
CA VAL A 57 -7.50 -13.17 -7.01
C VAL A 57 -6.77 -13.14 -8.36
N PRO A 58 -6.55 -14.29 -9.03
CA PRO A 58 -5.86 -14.33 -10.33
C PRO A 58 -6.57 -13.56 -11.46
N THR A 59 -7.86 -13.30 -11.32
CA THR A 59 -8.66 -12.51 -12.28
C THR A 59 -8.33 -11.01 -12.24
N TYR A 60 -7.61 -10.54 -11.21
CA TYR A 60 -7.11 -9.17 -11.14
C TYR A 60 -5.70 -9.15 -11.72
N SER A 61 -5.53 -8.48 -12.85
CA SER A 61 -4.18 -8.17 -13.34
C SER A 61 -3.46 -7.24 -12.36
N ILE A 62 -2.13 -7.30 -12.35
CA ILE A 62 -1.32 -6.45 -11.46
C ILE A 62 -1.59 -4.96 -11.70
N THR A 63 -1.75 -4.56 -12.96
CA THR A 63 -2.09 -3.17 -13.33
C THR A 63 -3.46 -2.77 -12.78
N LYS A 64 -4.47 -3.65 -12.88
CA LYS A 64 -5.81 -3.38 -12.31
C LYS A 64 -5.73 -3.21 -10.80
N LEU A 65 -5.01 -4.09 -10.12
CA LEU A 65 -4.83 -4.07 -8.67
C LEU A 65 -4.18 -2.75 -8.21
N VAL A 66 -3.05 -2.39 -8.82
CA VAL A 66 -2.29 -1.19 -8.44
C VAL A 66 -3.07 0.08 -8.78
N THR A 67 -3.71 0.16 -9.95
CA THR A 67 -4.55 1.32 -10.30
C THR A 67 -5.67 1.52 -9.30
N LEU A 68 -6.37 0.45 -8.92
CA LEU A 68 -7.45 0.52 -7.93
C LEU A 68 -6.95 1.05 -6.57
N ILE A 69 -5.87 0.47 -6.06
CA ILE A 69 -5.28 0.87 -4.77
C ILE A 69 -4.84 2.34 -4.82
N LYS A 70 -4.06 2.73 -5.84
CA LYS A 70 -3.54 4.10 -5.98
C LYS A 70 -4.66 5.12 -6.12
N SER A 71 -5.65 4.86 -6.97
CA SER A 71 -6.74 5.81 -7.21
C SER A 71 -7.62 6.02 -5.98
N LEU A 72 -7.98 4.94 -5.26
CA LEU A 72 -8.84 5.05 -4.08
C LEU A 72 -8.11 5.71 -2.90
N THR A 73 -6.88 5.30 -2.63
CA THR A 73 -6.06 5.90 -1.56
C THR A 73 -5.79 7.38 -1.82
N ALA A 74 -5.36 7.75 -3.03
CA ALA A 74 -5.11 9.14 -3.38
C ALA A 74 -6.36 10.01 -3.19
N ARG A 75 -7.52 9.55 -3.69
CA ARG A 75 -8.77 10.31 -3.61
C ARG A 75 -9.19 10.56 -2.16
N GLU A 76 -9.17 9.53 -1.33
CA GLU A 76 -9.61 9.66 0.06
C GLU A 76 -8.59 10.40 0.93
N ILE A 77 -7.28 10.21 0.73
CA ILE A 77 -6.25 11.00 1.45
C ILE A 77 -6.39 12.48 1.12
N PHE A 78 -6.57 12.85 -0.15
CA PHE A 78 -6.78 14.25 -0.51
C PHE A 78 -8.07 14.86 0.07
N LYS A 79 -9.04 14.03 0.43
CA LYS A 79 -10.28 14.45 1.08
C LYS A 79 -10.09 14.63 2.59
N LEU A 80 -9.43 13.68 3.24
CA LEU A 80 -9.24 13.62 4.69
C LEU A 80 -8.09 14.53 5.16
N CYS A 81 -6.94 14.44 4.51
CA CYS A 81 -5.70 15.12 4.89
C CYS A 81 -5.47 16.35 4.00
N ARG A 82 -6.18 17.45 4.28
CA ARG A 82 -6.14 18.67 3.44
C ARG A 82 -4.75 19.30 3.33
N GLN A 83 -3.88 19.08 4.31
CA GLN A 83 -2.48 19.51 4.29
C GLN A 83 -1.70 18.90 3.12
N VAL A 84 -2.02 17.67 2.71
CA VAL A 84 -1.36 16.97 1.60
C VAL A 84 -1.58 17.71 0.28
N LYS A 85 -2.75 18.31 0.05
CA LYS A 85 -3.02 19.12 -1.16
C LYS A 85 -2.09 20.32 -1.28
N LYS A 86 -1.66 20.91 -0.18
CA LYS A 86 -0.70 22.02 -0.20
C LYS A 86 0.69 21.55 -0.63
N GLN A 87 1.06 20.33 -0.22
CA GLN A 87 2.34 19.73 -0.58
C GLN A 87 2.35 19.15 -2.00
N LEU A 88 1.22 18.61 -2.46
CA LEU A 88 1.03 17.98 -3.77
C LEU A 88 0.00 18.75 -4.59
N TRP A 89 0.33 20.01 -4.89
CA TRP A 89 -0.55 20.97 -5.58
C TRP A 89 -0.92 20.56 -7.02
N GLY A 90 -0.16 19.65 -7.64
CA GLY A 90 -0.47 19.07 -8.96
C GLY A 90 -1.64 18.08 -8.95
N GLY A 91 -2.20 17.75 -7.79
CA GLY A 91 -3.38 16.87 -7.68
C GLY A 91 -3.07 15.37 -7.77
N GLU A 92 -1.81 14.99 -7.82
CA GLU A 92 -1.35 13.60 -7.88
C GLU A 92 -0.68 13.21 -6.57
N PHE A 93 -1.19 12.16 -5.91
CA PHE A 93 -0.62 11.68 -4.65
C PHE A 93 0.56 10.73 -4.87
N TRP A 94 0.40 9.80 -5.81
CA TRP A 94 1.41 8.80 -6.13
C TRP A 94 2.22 9.20 -7.38
N SER A 95 3.46 8.72 -7.46
CA SER A 95 4.22 8.70 -8.72
C SER A 95 3.55 7.79 -9.75
N ASP A 96 3.82 7.97 -11.05
CA ASP A 96 3.18 7.16 -12.10
C ASP A 96 3.61 5.70 -12.04
N GLY A 97 4.91 5.49 -11.79
CA GLY A 97 5.50 4.17 -11.60
C GLY A 97 5.10 3.48 -10.30
N TYR A 98 5.41 2.19 -10.23
CA TYR A 98 5.32 1.34 -9.05
C TYR A 98 6.27 0.15 -9.22
N PHE A 99 6.67 -0.47 -8.12
CA PHE A 99 7.31 -1.78 -8.13
C PHE A 99 6.29 -2.84 -7.72
N ALA A 100 6.35 -4.00 -8.37
CA ALA A 100 5.54 -5.15 -8.02
C ALA A 100 6.34 -6.44 -8.26
N THR A 101 6.36 -7.33 -7.26
CA THR A 101 6.87 -8.69 -7.40
C THR A 101 5.89 -9.68 -6.79
N THR A 102 5.84 -10.90 -7.32
CA THR A 102 5.12 -11.98 -6.67
C THR A 102 5.89 -12.47 -5.45
N VAL A 103 5.16 -12.94 -4.44
CA VAL A 103 5.74 -13.56 -3.24
C VAL A 103 5.32 -15.03 -3.19
N GLY A 104 6.31 -15.92 -3.08
CA GLY A 104 6.08 -17.36 -3.00
C GLY A 104 5.46 -17.77 -1.67
N LYS A 105 4.45 -18.64 -1.72
CA LYS A 105 3.68 -19.11 -0.55
C LYS A 105 4.49 -19.96 0.45
N HIS A 106 5.69 -20.40 0.07
CA HIS A 106 6.57 -21.26 0.89
C HIS A 106 7.58 -20.47 1.74
N GLY A 107 7.57 -19.14 1.65
CA GLY A 107 8.23 -18.30 2.66
C GLY A 107 7.31 -18.19 3.87
N ASP A 108 7.77 -18.69 5.01
CA ASP A 108 7.17 -18.48 6.33
C ASP A 108 6.64 -17.03 6.45
N GLU A 109 5.46 -16.79 7.05
CA GLU A 109 4.90 -15.43 7.21
C GLU A 109 5.93 -14.45 7.79
N LYS A 110 6.76 -14.97 8.69
CA LYS A 110 7.90 -14.26 9.30
C LYS A 110 8.97 -13.83 8.28
N MET A 111 9.19 -14.62 7.23
CA MET A 111 10.12 -14.28 6.15
C MET A 111 9.57 -13.14 5.30
N ILE A 112 8.27 -13.12 5.02
CA ILE A 112 7.66 -12.03 4.24
C ILE A 112 7.65 -10.73 5.06
N ALA A 113 7.27 -10.79 6.33
CA ALA A 113 7.33 -9.63 7.22
C ALA A 113 8.76 -9.10 7.39
N ARG A 114 9.75 -9.98 7.62
CA ARG A 114 11.17 -9.59 7.64
C ARG A 114 11.65 -9.04 6.31
N TYR A 115 11.22 -9.63 5.20
CA TYR A 115 11.59 -9.17 3.87
C TYR A 115 11.09 -7.75 3.65
N VAL A 116 9.83 -7.44 3.98
CA VAL A 116 9.28 -6.08 3.83
C VAL A 116 9.96 -5.10 4.80
N GLN A 117 10.14 -5.46 6.07
CA GLN A 117 10.81 -4.63 7.07
C GLN A 117 12.25 -4.26 6.68
N ASN A 118 12.98 -5.19 6.03
CA ASN A 118 14.36 -4.96 5.60
C ASN A 118 14.50 -4.13 4.32
N GLN A 119 13.40 -3.73 3.65
CA GLN A 119 13.46 -2.93 2.42
C GLN A 119 13.57 -1.42 2.68
N GLY A 120 13.39 -0.96 3.92
CA GLY A 120 13.45 0.45 4.27
C GLY A 120 14.52 0.78 5.31
N ASN A 121 15.04 2.02 5.25
CA ASN A 121 15.97 2.53 6.28
C ASN A 121 15.23 3.10 7.51
N THR A 122 13.98 3.50 7.33
CA THR A 122 13.13 4.18 8.32
C THR A 122 11.70 3.62 8.26
N TYR A 123 11.60 2.30 8.15
CA TYR A 123 10.33 1.60 7.96
C TYR A 123 9.44 1.70 9.22
N GLU A 124 8.20 2.16 9.03
CA GLU A 124 7.15 2.13 10.04
C GLU A 124 6.03 1.18 9.59
N MET A 125 5.74 0.17 10.41
CA MET A 125 4.67 -0.79 10.13
C MET A 125 3.33 -0.25 10.61
N LEU A 126 2.43 0.05 9.68
CA LEU A 126 1.11 0.61 9.97
C LEU A 126 0.06 -0.48 10.24
N TYR A 127 0.22 -1.63 9.61
CA TYR A 127 -0.75 -2.72 9.67
C TYR A 127 -0.12 -4.07 9.37
N GLU A 128 -0.55 -5.11 10.10
CA GLU A 128 -0.23 -6.52 9.86
C GLU A 128 -1.52 -7.35 9.99
N SER A 129 -1.73 -8.30 9.07
CA SER A 129 -2.76 -9.33 9.15
C SER A 129 -2.18 -10.68 8.74
N ARG A 130 -2.32 -11.66 9.64
CA ARG A 130 -1.81 -13.03 9.47
C ARG A 130 -2.83 -14.01 8.90
N GLN A 131 -3.92 -13.50 8.34
CA GLN A 131 -4.97 -14.35 7.83
C GLN A 131 -5.21 -14.07 6.35
N LEU A 132 -4.81 -15.06 5.54
CA LEU A 132 -5.21 -15.16 4.16
C LEU A 132 -6.73 -15.30 4.09
N ARG A 133 -7.35 -14.62 3.12
CA ARG A 133 -8.81 -14.64 2.94
C ARG A 133 -9.19 -15.43 1.71
N LEU A 134 -10.16 -16.34 1.81
CA LEU A 134 -10.84 -16.87 0.62
C LEU A 134 -11.93 -15.86 0.23
N PHE A 135 -11.91 -15.43 -1.03
CA PHE A 135 -12.85 -14.44 -1.60
C PHE A 135 -13.97 -15.10 -2.40
#